data_AF-A0A6J7TS44-F1
#
_entry.id   AF-A0A6J7TS44-F1
#
_cell.length_a   1.000
_cell.length_b   1.000
_cell.length_c   1.000
_cell.angle_alpha   90.00
_cell.angle_beta   90.00
_cell.angle_gamma   90.00
#
_symmetry.space_group_name_H-M   'P 1'
#
loop_
_entity.id
_entity.type
_entity.pdbx_description
1 polymer ?
#
loop_
_entity_poly.entity_id
_entity_poly.type
_entity_poly.pdbx_seq_one_letter_code
_entity_poly.pdbx_strand_id
1 'polypeptide(L)'
;MWGAAGFDPVEIGLLSDLYWGLAPRAHTGGRGWTDEQLAAGEDRLRVWGLLSGTALTEQGRFARESIETQTDVAMQRALDVLGGEAEQLLSIIEPWGAAILEAGGYLTPLVRFTFDQRAHG
;
A
#
# COMPACT_ATOMS: atom_id res chain seq x y z
N MET A 1 2.57 5.37 -10.56
CA MET A 1 3.43 5.34 -9.35
C MET A 1 3.01 6.49 -8.45
N TRP A 2 2.91 6.29 -7.14
CA TRP A 2 2.39 7.30 -6.18
C TRP A 2 3.08 8.68 -6.28
N GLY A 3 4.39 8.74 -6.56
CA GLY A 3 5.09 10.00 -6.78
C GLY A 3 4.60 10.76 -8.04
N ALA A 4 4.21 10.03 -9.09
CA ALA A 4 3.58 10.64 -10.27
C ALA A 4 2.15 11.12 -10.00
N ALA A 5 1.50 10.58 -8.96
CA ALA A 5 0.20 11.05 -8.47
C ALA A 5 0.34 12.20 -7.44
N GLY A 6 1.56 12.69 -7.20
CA GLY A 6 1.82 13.85 -6.34
C GLY A 6 1.95 13.54 -4.85
N PHE A 7 1.96 12.27 -4.45
CA PHE A 7 2.14 11.88 -3.05
C PHE A 7 3.62 11.77 -2.69
N ASP A 8 3.95 12.16 -1.47
CA ASP A 8 5.22 11.82 -0.85
C ASP A 8 5.17 10.44 -0.14
N PRO A 9 6.32 9.87 0.29
CA PRO A 9 6.37 8.58 0.97
C PRO A 9 5.58 8.50 2.28
N VAL A 10 5.45 9.60 3.02
CA VAL A 10 4.70 9.66 4.28
C VAL A 10 3.20 9.63 3.98
N GLU A 11 2.75 10.46 3.05
CA GLU A 11 1.35 10.58 2.66
C GLU A 11 0.79 9.26 2.10
N ILE A 12 1.53 8.61 1.20
CA ILE A 12 1.08 7.32 0.65
C ILE A 12 1.02 6.22 1.72
N GLY A 13 1.94 6.26 2.69
CA GLY A 13 1.90 5.38 3.85
C GLY A 13 0.64 5.60 4.68
N LEU A 14 0.39 6.84 5.09
CA LEU A 14 -0.79 7.21 5.90
C LEU A 14 -2.11 6.82 5.22
N LEU A 15 -2.23 7.05 3.91
CA LEU A 15 -3.41 6.61 3.15
C LEU A 15 -3.51 5.08 3.10
N SER A 16 -2.40 4.36 2.99
CA SER A 16 -2.37 2.90 2.93
C SER A 16 -2.82 2.26 4.24
N ASP A 17 -2.36 2.77 5.39
CA ASP A 17 -2.79 2.28 6.70
C ASP A 17 -4.33 2.29 6.81
N LEU A 18 -4.95 3.42 6.47
CA LEU A 18 -6.41 3.58 6.54
C LEU A 18 -7.15 2.79 5.45
N TYR A 19 -6.59 2.70 4.25
CA TYR A 19 -7.17 1.95 3.14
C TYR A 19 -7.21 0.44 3.44
N TRP A 20 -6.18 -0.07 4.11
CA TRP A 20 -6.12 -1.45 4.60
C TRP A 20 -6.99 -1.69 5.84
N GLY A 21 -7.65 -0.66 6.37
CA GLY A 21 -8.49 -0.75 7.57
C GLY A 21 -7.69 -0.84 8.87
N LEU A 22 -6.43 -0.43 8.87
CA LEU A 22 -5.60 -0.37 10.08
C LEU A 22 -5.90 0.89 10.89
N ALA A 23 -5.49 0.87 12.16
CA ALA A 23 -5.42 2.09 12.95
C ALA A 23 -4.45 3.10 12.31
N PRO A 24 -4.67 4.42 12.46
CA PRO A 24 -3.76 5.43 11.95
C PRO A 24 -2.32 5.17 12.38
N ARG A 25 -1.38 5.24 11.41
CA ARG A 25 0.07 5.06 11.61
C ARG A 25 0.50 3.67 12.07
N ALA A 26 -0.40 2.68 12.16
CA ALA A 26 -0.08 1.33 12.64
C ALA A 26 1.03 0.64 11.81
N HIS A 27 1.08 0.89 10.51
CA HIS A 27 2.12 0.37 9.64
C HIS A 27 3.15 1.43 9.33
N THR A 28 2.70 2.62 8.94
CA THR A 28 3.58 3.70 8.48
C THR A 28 4.46 4.25 9.60
N GLY A 29 4.02 4.20 10.87
CA GLY A 29 4.83 4.60 12.02
C GLY A 29 6.07 3.73 12.22
N GLY A 30 6.04 2.46 11.79
CA GLY A 30 7.19 1.55 11.84
C GLY A 30 8.23 1.77 10.72
N ARG A 31 8.07 2.81 9.89
CA ARG A 31 8.90 3.05 8.69
C ARG A 31 9.99 4.11 8.86
N GLY A 32 10.27 4.51 10.10
CA GLY A 32 11.38 5.42 10.41
C GLY A 32 11.06 6.92 10.23
N TRP A 33 9.78 7.26 10.09
CA TRP A 33 9.31 8.65 10.10
C TRP A 33 9.20 9.18 11.53
N THR A 34 9.48 10.47 11.73
CA THR A 34 9.22 11.14 13.01
C THR A 34 7.73 11.43 13.19
N ASP A 35 7.28 11.60 14.43
CA ASP A 35 5.89 11.99 14.73
C ASP A 35 5.49 13.31 14.06
N GLU A 36 6.44 14.25 13.95
CA GLU A 36 6.27 15.53 13.27
C GLU A 36 6.06 15.34 11.76
N GLN A 37 6.83 14.45 11.13
CA GLN A 37 6.66 14.13 9.70
C GLN A 37 5.29 13.50 9.44
N LEU A 38 4.88 12.56 10.30
CA LEU A 38 3.57 11.90 10.22
C LEU A 38 2.42 12.90 10.40
N ALA A 39 2.51 13.76 11.42
CA ALA A 39 1.50 14.80 11.65
C ALA A 39 1.41 15.79 10.48
N ALA A 40 2.56 16.25 9.97
CA ALA A 40 2.59 17.14 8.81
C ALA A 40 2.00 16.49 7.55
N GLY A 41 2.19 15.18 7.36
CA GLY A 41 1.57 14.42 6.28
C GLY A 41 0.04 14.37 6.42
N GLU A 42 -0.47 14.09 7.63
CA GLU A 42 -1.91 14.11 7.87
C GLU A 42 -2.52 15.51 7.66
N ASP A 43 -1.82 16.57 8.07
CA ASP A 43 -2.25 17.95 7.83
C ASP A 43 -2.39 18.24 6.33
N ARG A 44 -1.40 17.88 5.51
CA ARG A 44 -1.46 18.03 4.05
C ARG A 44 -2.62 17.25 3.44
N LEU A 45 -2.81 15.99 3.85
CA LEU A 45 -3.91 15.15 3.37
C LEU A 45 -5.29 15.70 3.76
N ARG A 46 -5.43 16.32 4.94
CA ARG A 46 -6.66 17.03 5.34
C ARG A 46 -6.90 18.28 4.51
N VAL A 47 -5.86 19.06 4.23
CA VAL A 47 -5.94 20.24 3.35
C VAL A 47 -6.39 19.85 1.94
N TRP A 48 -5.96 18.69 1.43
CA TRP A 48 -6.39 18.16 0.14
C TRP A 48 -7.76 17.46 0.16
N GLY A 49 -8.42 17.40 1.32
CA GLY A 49 -9.73 16.77 1.46
C GLY A 49 -9.71 15.25 1.38
N LEU A 50 -8.55 14.62 1.54
CA LEU A 50 -8.39 13.15 1.48
C LEU A 50 -8.66 12.47 2.82
N LEU A 51 -8.56 13.22 3.93
CA LEU A 51 -8.86 12.76 5.28
C LEU A 51 -9.95 13.59 5.96
N SER A 52 -10.76 12.92 6.76
CA SER A 52 -11.71 13.51 7.70
C SER A 52 -11.48 12.90 9.08
N GLY A 53 -10.82 13.64 9.97
CA GLY A 53 -10.36 13.12 11.25
C GLY A 53 -9.33 11.99 11.06
N THR A 54 -9.67 10.79 11.52
CA THR A 54 -8.83 9.58 11.43
C THR A 54 -9.28 8.61 10.32
N ALA A 55 -10.13 9.05 9.40
CA ALA A 55 -10.67 8.23 8.31
C ALA A 55 -10.43 8.84 6.93
N LEU A 56 -10.40 7.99 5.91
CA LEU A 56 -10.42 8.43 4.50
C LEU A 56 -11.76 9.09 4.18
N THR A 57 -11.73 10.16 3.41
CA THR A 57 -12.92 10.61 2.66
C THR A 57 -13.16 9.70 1.46
N GLU A 58 -14.30 9.85 0.79
CA GLU A 58 -14.55 9.18 -0.49
C GLU A 58 -13.48 9.52 -1.53
N GLN A 59 -13.06 10.80 -1.59
CA GLN A 59 -11.97 11.25 -2.44
C GLN A 59 -10.63 10.60 -2.05
N GLY A 60 -10.33 10.50 -0.75
CA GLY A 60 -9.12 9.82 -0.25
C GLY A 60 -9.08 8.35 -0.62
N ARG A 61 -10.22 7.66 -0.49
CA ARG A 61 -10.39 6.27 -0.93
C ARG A 61 -10.14 6.13 -2.43
N PHE A 62 -10.83 6.93 -3.25
CA PHE A 62 -10.66 6.89 -4.71
C PHE A 62 -9.23 7.19 -5.13
N ALA A 63 -8.59 8.19 -4.52
CA ALA A 63 -7.19 8.53 -4.80
C ALA A 63 -6.26 7.34 -4.51
N ARG A 64 -6.47 6.65 -3.37
CA ARG A 64 -5.65 5.49 -3.00
C ARG A 64 -5.90 4.28 -3.90
N GLU A 65 -7.14 4.02 -4.29
CA GLU A 65 -7.52 2.95 -5.22
C GLU A 65 -6.92 3.19 -6.61
N SER A 66 -6.95 4.44 -7.10
CA SER A 66 -6.32 4.81 -8.36
C SER A 66 -4.81 4.51 -8.37
N ILE A 67 -4.14 4.67 -7.22
CA ILE A 67 -2.72 4.32 -7.10
C ILE A 67 -2.52 2.82 -7.21
N GLU A 68 -3.34 1.99 -6.55
CA GLU A 68 -3.27 0.52 -6.68
C GLU A 68 -3.40 0.09 -8.15
N THR A 69 -4.42 0.59 -8.85
CA THR A 69 -4.62 0.27 -10.27
C THR A 69 -3.41 0.67 -11.12
N GLN A 70 -2.86 1.87 -10.87
CA GLN A 70 -1.68 2.32 -11.60
C GLN A 70 -0.42 1.52 -11.26
N THR A 71 -0.28 1.05 -10.02
CA THR A 71 0.84 0.18 -9.62
C THR A 71 0.71 -1.21 -10.20
N ASP A 72 -0.50 -1.78 -10.28
CA ASP A 72 -0.76 -3.08 -10.93
C ASP A 72 -0.42 -3.02 -12.42
N VAL A 73 -0.91 -1.99 -13.13
CA VAL A 73 -0.59 -1.77 -14.55
C VAL A 73 0.92 -1.58 -14.76
N ALA A 74 1.60 -0.88 -13.86
CA ALA A 74 3.05 -0.71 -13.95
C ALA A 74 3.79 -2.04 -13.74
N MET A 75 3.30 -2.90 -12.84
CA MET A 75 3.89 -4.21 -12.56
C MET A 75 3.66 -5.21 -13.70
N GLN A 76 2.54 -5.09 -14.43
CA GLN A 76 2.20 -6.00 -15.54
C GLN A 76 3.34 -6.13 -16.55
N ARG A 77 4.05 -5.05 -16.86
CA ARG A 77 5.19 -5.09 -17.79
C ARG A 77 6.32 -5.99 -17.31
N ALA A 78 6.59 -6.02 -16.00
CA ALA A 78 7.60 -6.91 -15.44
C ALA A 78 7.14 -8.37 -15.49
N LEU A 79 5.85 -8.61 -15.21
CA LEU A 79 5.24 -9.95 -15.30
C LEU A 79 5.23 -10.47 -16.74
N ASP A 80 4.90 -9.63 -17.73
CA ASP A 80 4.90 -9.99 -19.15
C ASP A 80 6.30 -10.40 -19.62
N VAL A 81 7.34 -9.72 -19.14
CA VAL A 81 8.75 -10.04 -19.45
C VAL A 81 9.18 -11.35 -18.81
N LEU A 82 8.77 -11.61 -17.57
CA LEU A 82 9.09 -12.86 -16.86
C LEU A 82 8.31 -14.06 -17.43
N GLY A 83 7.09 -13.83 -17.92
CA GLY A 83 6.22 -14.89 -18.43
C GLY A 83 6.06 -16.04 -17.43
N GLY A 84 6.25 -17.28 -17.89
CA GLY A 84 6.14 -18.47 -17.04
C GLY A 84 7.20 -18.57 -15.93
N GLU A 85 8.29 -17.79 -15.98
CA GLU A 85 9.30 -17.76 -14.92
C GLU A 85 8.83 -17.00 -13.67
N ALA A 86 7.76 -16.21 -13.77
CA ALA A 86 7.18 -15.51 -12.63
C ALA A 86 6.77 -16.48 -11.51
N GLU A 87 6.14 -17.61 -11.85
CA GLU A 87 5.75 -18.64 -10.88
C GLU A 87 6.97 -19.26 -10.19
N GLN A 88 8.04 -19.51 -10.95
CA GLN A 88 9.28 -20.02 -10.37
C GLN A 88 9.89 -19.01 -9.40
N LEU A 89 9.94 -17.73 -9.76
CA LEU A 89 10.42 -16.66 -8.88
C LEU A 89 9.58 -16.58 -7.60
N LEU A 90 8.26 -16.61 -7.72
CA LEU A 90 7.34 -16.60 -6.58
C LEU A 90 7.60 -17.78 -5.64
N SER A 91 7.80 -18.99 -6.18
CA SER A 91 8.10 -20.19 -5.38
C SER A 91 9.42 -20.08 -4.59
N ILE A 92 10.38 -19.30 -5.08
CA ILE A 92 11.67 -19.07 -4.40
C ILE A 92 11.51 -18.07 -3.25
N ILE A 93 10.70 -17.02 -3.44
CA ILE A 93 10.56 -15.94 -2.45
C ILE A 93 9.50 -16.21 -1.39
N GLU A 94 8.50 -17.06 -1.68
CA GLU A 94 7.40 -17.37 -0.77
C GLU A 94 7.88 -17.89 0.60
N PRO A 95 8.85 -18.82 0.69
CA PRO A 95 9.40 -19.27 1.97
C PRO A 95 10.04 -18.14 2.79
N TRP A 96 10.66 -17.16 2.13
CA TRP A 96 11.24 -16.00 2.80
C TRP A 96 10.15 -15.08 3.35
N GLY A 97 9.08 -14.87 2.57
CA GLY A 97 7.90 -14.14 3.02
C GLY A 97 7.28 -14.78 4.27
N ALA A 98 7.12 -16.10 4.27
CA ALA A 98 6.64 -16.85 5.43
C ALA A 98 7.55 -16.68 6.66
N ALA A 99 8.87 -16.80 6.48
CA ALA A 99 9.83 -16.61 7.57
C ALA A 99 9.82 -15.18 8.15
N ILE A 100 9.68 -14.16 7.30
CA ILE A 100 9.56 -12.76 7.74
C ILE A 100 8.28 -12.56 8.57
N LEU A 101 7.16 -13.15 8.14
CA LEU A 101 5.89 -13.06 8.86
C LEU A 101 5.96 -13.78 10.21
N GLU A 102 6.55 -14.98 10.26
CA GLU A 102 6.75 -15.74 11.51
C GLU A 102 7.63 -14.97 12.50
N ALA A 103 8.65 -14.27 12.00
CA ALA A 103 9.52 -13.40 12.80
C ALA A 103 8.87 -12.06 13.20
N GLY A 104 7.62 -11.79 12.78
CA GLY A 104 6.93 -10.52 13.06
C GLY A 104 7.48 -9.32 12.28
N GLY A 105 8.21 -9.55 11.19
CA GLY A 105 8.83 -8.52 10.36
C GLY A 105 7.86 -7.78 9.43
N TYR A 106 6.59 -8.20 9.38
CA TYR A 106 5.53 -7.54 8.61
C TYR A 106 4.17 -7.72 9.29
N LEU A 107 3.17 -6.96 8.83
CA LEU A 107 1.80 -7.06 9.33
C LEU A 107 1.28 -8.50 9.22
N THR A 108 0.81 -9.06 10.33
CA THR A 108 0.11 -10.35 10.38
C THR A 108 -1.38 -10.17 10.02
N PRO A 109 -2.10 -11.22 9.57
CA PRO A 109 -3.29 -11.05 8.75
C PRO A 109 -4.53 -10.69 9.57
N LEU A 110 -4.70 -9.40 9.85
CA LEU A 110 -6.04 -8.78 9.97
C LEU A 110 -6.48 -8.13 8.65
N VAL A 111 -5.58 -8.04 7.67
CA VAL A 111 -5.85 -7.50 6.32
C VAL A 111 -5.84 -8.66 5.33
N ARG A 112 -7.01 -9.07 4.84
CA ARG A 112 -7.10 -9.87 3.62
C ARG A 112 -7.01 -8.91 2.44
N PHE A 113 -5.86 -8.89 1.78
CA PHE A 113 -5.76 -8.31 0.44
C PHE A 113 -6.64 -9.15 -0.48
N THR A 114 -7.83 -8.63 -0.82
CA THR A 114 -8.65 -9.21 -1.87
C THR A 114 -8.17 -8.59 -3.17
N PHE A 115 -7.13 -9.19 -3.76
CA PHE A 115 -6.85 -8.96 -5.17
C PHE A 115 -8.01 -9.60 -5.95
N ASP A 116 -8.89 -8.79 -6.52
CA ASP A 116 -9.99 -9.28 -7.35
C ASP A 116 -9.37 -9.99 -8.57
N GLN A 117 -9.38 -11.32 -8.58
CA GLN A 117 -8.84 -12.15 -9.67
C GLN A 117 -9.71 -12.12 -10.95
N ARG A 118 -10.63 -11.16 -11.10
CA ARG A 118 -11.45 -11.04 -12.31
C ARG A 118 -10.80 -10.16 -13.36
N ALA A 119 -9.79 -10.70 -14.04
CA ALA A 119 -9.38 -10.17 -15.35
C ALA A 119 -8.74 -11.23 -16.26
N HIS A 120 -9.22 -12.48 -16.24
CA HIS A 120 -8.95 -13.43 -17.33
C HIS A 120 -10.25 -14.11 -17.75
N GLY A 121 -10.94 -13.46 -18.70
CA GLY A 121 -12.01 -14.03 -19.51
C GLY A 121 -11.69 -13.80 -20.98
#